data_AF-A0A7S3N9Z1-F1
#
_entry.id   AF-A0A7S3N9Z1-F1
#
_cell.length_a   1.000
_cell.length_b   1.000
_cell.length_c   1.000
_cell.angle_alpha   90.00
_cell.angle_beta   90.00
_cell.angle_gamma   90.00
#
_symmetry.space_group_name_H-M   'P 1'
#
loop_
_entity.id
_entity.type
_entity.pdbx_description
1 polymer ?
#
loop_
_entity_poly.entity_id
_entity_poly.type
_entity_poly.pdbx_seq_one_letter_code
_entity_poly.pdbx_strand_id
1 'polypeptide(L)'
;MVQKIKDGDLYQSRVESDGSAIEILNSNVMIDGSTFINNTAHNGGAIAISCNYLTYCNNTIKNSKFTTNVALSYGGAIKYNSYIPTLQNLIFDNNSAQFSDNVASYGVKIKQLLGSDQTQDIVKLENIPSGLKIDQPISFAVVNVEDKIMLADSENSLRIYAIQSGTGIKGQTTVVLENGTATFTQTTFIAAPGVANARYLLRSSSINYKAVQVIDSVKYADQIIRVNFRWCKPGEVQIGSLCYTC
;
A
#
# COMPACT_ATOMS: atom_id res chain seq x y z
N MET A 1 -20.06 23.85 -4.41
CA MET A 1 -19.42 24.96 -5.15
C MET A 1 -18.02 24.51 -5.52
N VAL A 2 -17.49 24.86 -6.69
CA VAL A 2 -16.09 24.55 -7.06
C VAL A 2 -15.25 25.80 -6.83
N GLN A 3 -14.21 25.70 -6.00
CA GLN A 3 -13.24 26.78 -5.82
C GLN A 3 -12.24 26.76 -6.99
N LYS A 4 -11.78 27.93 -7.43
CA LYS A 4 -10.80 28.07 -8.52
C LYS A 4 -9.60 28.86 -8.03
N ILE A 5 -8.41 28.32 -8.26
CA ILE A 5 -7.12 28.96 -8.04
C ILE A 5 -6.43 28.99 -9.41
N LYS A 6 -5.97 30.17 -9.81
CA LYS A 6 -5.35 30.40 -11.12
C LYS A 6 -4.24 31.43 -11.00
N ASP A 7 -3.26 31.32 -11.88
CA ASP A 7 -2.29 32.38 -12.20
C ASP A 7 -1.60 32.94 -10.94
N GLY A 8 -1.32 32.04 -9.99
CA GLY A 8 -0.83 32.35 -8.65
C GLY A 8 0.45 31.58 -8.34
N ASP A 9 1.47 32.32 -7.90
CA ASP A 9 2.75 31.80 -7.43
C ASP A 9 2.71 31.62 -5.91
N LEU A 10 2.85 30.37 -5.44
CA LEU A 10 2.84 30.00 -4.04
C LEU A 10 4.21 29.44 -3.64
N TYR A 11 4.89 30.13 -2.74
CA TYR A 11 6.31 29.94 -2.49
C TYR A 11 6.68 29.91 -1.01
N GLN A 12 7.70 29.11 -0.69
CA GLN A 12 8.39 29.08 0.61
C GLN A 12 7.50 28.76 1.84
N SER A 13 6.30 28.22 1.64
CA SER A 13 5.50 27.71 2.75
C SER A 13 6.19 26.53 3.43
N ARG A 14 6.30 26.55 4.75
CA ARG A 14 6.74 25.40 5.55
C ARG A 14 5.76 25.13 6.69
N VAL A 15 5.22 23.92 6.73
CA VAL A 15 4.34 23.43 7.82
C VAL A 15 4.73 22.01 8.21
N GLU A 16 4.38 21.62 9.44
CA GLU A 16 4.54 20.23 9.93
C GLU A 16 3.29 19.36 9.63
N SER A 17 2.27 19.95 9.01
CA SER A 17 1.05 19.30 8.53
C SER A 17 1.17 18.86 7.06
N ASP A 18 0.05 18.42 6.49
CA ASP A 18 -0.12 18.18 5.07
C ASP A 18 -0.28 19.51 4.29
N GLY A 19 0.18 19.57 3.03
CA GLY A 19 -0.21 20.57 2.03
C GLY A 19 0.20 22.02 2.32
N SER A 20 1.50 22.33 2.37
CA SER A 20 1.97 23.62 2.92
C SER A 20 1.57 24.86 2.12
N ALA A 21 1.37 24.75 0.81
CA ALA A 21 0.80 25.81 -0.01
C ALA A 21 -0.73 25.72 -0.11
N ILE A 22 -1.29 24.51 -0.25
CA ILE A 22 -2.73 24.27 -0.30
C ILE A 22 -3.08 22.92 0.34
N GLU A 23 -3.90 22.93 1.39
CA GLU A 23 -4.60 21.75 1.90
C GLU A 23 -6.06 21.75 1.40
N ILE A 24 -6.48 20.68 0.73
CA ILE A 24 -7.83 20.51 0.17
C ILE A 24 -8.57 19.45 0.99
N LEU A 25 -9.48 19.90 1.85
CA LEU A 25 -10.28 19.05 2.73
C LEU A 25 -11.73 18.93 2.22
N ASN A 26 -12.16 17.71 1.89
CA ASN A 26 -13.54 17.36 1.50
C ASN A 26 -14.17 18.34 0.48
N SER A 27 -13.38 18.78 -0.50
CA SER A 27 -13.71 19.90 -1.40
C SER A 27 -13.34 19.62 -2.85
N ASN A 28 -14.03 20.30 -3.77
CA ASN A 28 -13.77 20.28 -5.20
C ASN A 28 -13.12 21.60 -5.63
N VAL A 29 -11.86 21.52 -6.02
CA VAL A 29 -11.00 22.65 -6.40
C VAL A 29 -10.44 22.41 -7.80
N MET A 30 -10.35 23.49 -8.58
CA MET A 30 -9.65 23.53 -9.86
C MET A 30 -8.45 24.47 -9.73
N ILE A 31 -7.25 23.92 -9.88
CA ILE A 31 -5.98 24.65 -9.95
C ILE A 31 -5.52 24.65 -11.41
N ASP A 32 -5.30 25.83 -11.99
CA ASP A 32 -5.08 26.00 -13.44
C ASP A 32 -4.21 27.22 -13.73
N GLY A 33 -2.93 27.00 -14.07
CA GLY A 33 -1.96 28.07 -14.36
C GLY A 33 -1.11 28.52 -13.16
N SER A 34 -0.92 27.67 -12.13
CA SER A 34 -0.23 28.06 -10.89
C SER A 34 1.22 27.54 -10.80
N THR A 35 2.06 28.25 -10.04
CA THR A 35 3.44 27.85 -9.75
C THR A 35 3.63 27.56 -8.27
N PHE A 36 4.34 26.48 -7.94
CA PHE A 36 4.63 26.05 -6.57
C PHE A 36 6.14 25.86 -6.41
N ILE A 37 6.79 26.67 -5.57
CA ILE A 37 8.26 26.69 -5.44
C ILE A 37 8.73 26.62 -3.97
N ASN A 38 9.67 25.73 -3.66
CA ASN A 38 10.29 25.62 -2.33
C ASN A 38 9.29 25.36 -1.17
N ASN A 39 8.13 24.77 -1.44
CA ASN A 39 7.14 24.48 -0.40
C ASN A 39 7.48 23.16 0.31
N THR A 40 7.45 23.14 1.64
CA THR A 40 7.81 22.00 2.49
C THR A 40 6.67 21.58 3.41
N ALA A 41 6.26 20.30 3.36
CA ALA A 41 5.19 19.73 4.19
C ALA A 41 5.60 18.37 4.78
N HIS A 42 4.79 17.81 5.68
CA HIS A 42 4.91 16.39 6.04
C HIS A 42 4.45 15.49 4.88
N ASN A 43 3.32 15.82 4.25
CA ASN A 43 2.84 15.19 3.00
C ASN A 43 2.34 16.25 2.01
N GLY A 44 2.58 16.03 0.71
CA GLY A 44 2.14 16.94 -0.34
C GLY A 44 2.87 18.27 -0.23
N GLY A 45 4.16 18.29 -0.58
CA GLY A 45 5.07 19.39 -0.23
C GLY A 45 4.55 20.77 -0.62
N ALA A 46 3.84 20.86 -1.76
CA ALA A 46 2.99 21.99 -2.08
C ALA A 46 1.50 21.73 -1.77
N ILE A 47 0.92 20.65 -2.30
CA ILE A 47 -0.53 20.40 -2.25
C ILE A 47 -0.83 19.05 -1.59
N ALA A 48 -1.76 19.05 -0.63
CA ALA A 48 -2.37 17.82 -0.12
C ALA A 48 -3.88 17.80 -0.33
N ILE A 49 -4.41 16.65 -0.75
CA ILE A 49 -5.84 16.39 -0.94
C ILE A 49 -6.28 15.29 0.02
N SER A 50 -7.35 15.55 0.79
CA SER A 50 -7.92 14.60 1.74
C SER A 50 -9.45 14.70 1.76
N CYS A 51 -10.12 13.60 1.43
CA CYS A 51 -11.58 13.52 1.29
C CYS A 51 -12.16 12.24 1.89
N ASN A 52 -13.38 12.30 2.41
CA ASN A 52 -14.08 11.18 3.05
C ASN A 52 -15.16 10.55 2.15
N TYR A 53 -15.58 9.31 2.47
CA TYR A 53 -16.65 8.57 1.76
C TYR A 53 -17.97 9.32 1.60
N LEU A 54 -18.28 10.28 2.48
CA LEU A 54 -19.51 11.07 2.44
C LEU A 54 -19.44 12.20 1.39
N THR A 55 -18.26 12.49 0.87
CA THR A 55 -18.01 13.63 -0.02
C THR A 55 -17.30 13.20 -1.29
N TYR A 56 -18.03 13.08 -2.40
CA TYR A 56 -17.42 12.78 -3.70
C TYR A 56 -16.51 13.92 -4.15
N CYS A 57 -15.20 13.71 -3.99
CA CYS A 57 -14.17 14.66 -4.40
C CYS A 57 -13.73 14.44 -5.85
N ASN A 58 -13.86 15.49 -6.66
CA ASN A 58 -13.28 15.61 -7.98
C ASN A 58 -12.46 16.91 -8.02
N ASN A 59 -11.14 16.75 -7.89
CA ASN A 59 -10.17 17.83 -7.93
C ASN A 59 -9.41 17.79 -9.25
N THR A 60 -9.13 18.95 -9.84
CA THR A 60 -8.37 19.09 -11.08
C THR A 60 -7.17 20.00 -10.86
N ILE A 61 -5.97 19.53 -11.19
CA ILE A 61 -4.74 20.33 -11.17
C ILE A 61 -4.15 20.25 -12.57
N LYS A 62 -4.06 21.39 -13.26
CA LYS A 62 -3.58 21.42 -14.64
C LYS A 62 -2.74 22.65 -14.99
N ASN A 63 -1.98 22.55 -16.08
CA ASN A 63 -1.18 23.66 -16.64
C ASN A 63 -0.29 24.36 -15.59
N SER A 64 0.22 23.61 -14.61
CA SER A 64 0.85 24.15 -13.39
C SER A 64 2.24 23.56 -13.19
N LYS A 65 3.14 24.33 -12.57
CA LYS A 65 4.55 23.96 -12.37
C LYS A 65 4.89 23.78 -10.88
N PHE A 66 5.61 22.71 -10.57
CA PHE A 66 6.07 22.35 -9.23
C PHE A 66 7.59 22.20 -9.25
N THR A 67 8.30 23.15 -8.61
CA THR A 67 9.76 23.15 -8.48
C THR A 67 10.21 23.07 -7.03
N THR A 68 11.19 22.21 -6.74
CA THR A 68 11.87 22.14 -5.43
C THR A 68 10.95 22.06 -4.21
N ASN A 69 9.76 21.46 -4.36
CA ASN A 69 8.86 21.19 -3.25
C ASN A 69 9.26 19.87 -2.58
N VAL A 70 9.13 19.80 -1.25
CA VAL A 70 9.62 18.68 -0.43
C VAL A 70 8.50 18.18 0.48
N ALA A 71 8.28 16.86 0.49
CA ALA A 71 7.48 16.21 1.52
C ALA A 71 8.36 15.25 2.31
N LEU A 72 8.18 15.19 3.62
CA LEU A 72 8.85 14.20 4.46
C LEU A 72 8.43 12.78 4.07
N SER A 73 7.15 12.59 3.76
CA SER A 73 6.58 11.27 3.48
C SER A 73 5.99 11.12 2.08
N TYR A 74 4.70 11.42 1.88
CA TYR A 74 4.02 11.18 0.61
C TYR A 74 4.04 12.42 -0.29
N GLY A 75 4.61 12.30 -1.50
CA GLY A 75 4.38 13.23 -2.63
C GLY A 75 5.07 14.58 -2.48
N GLY A 76 6.29 14.71 -2.99
CA GLY A 76 7.10 15.93 -2.81
C GLY A 76 6.47 17.19 -3.39
N ALA A 77 5.67 17.08 -4.45
CA ALA A 77 4.79 18.16 -4.91
C ALA A 77 3.33 17.99 -4.48
N ILE A 78 2.71 16.84 -4.79
CA ILE A 78 1.27 16.59 -4.62
C ILE A 78 1.02 15.27 -3.89
N LYS A 79 0.24 15.32 -2.81
CA LYS A 79 -0.31 14.13 -2.15
C LYS A 79 -1.83 14.10 -2.28
N TYR A 80 -2.38 12.93 -2.55
CA TYR A 80 -3.82 12.67 -2.44
C TYR A 80 -4.09 11.38 -1.65
N ASN A 81 -5.37 11.05 -1.46
CA ASN A 81 -5.80 9.87 -0.70
C ASN A 81 -6.39 8.80 -1.65
N SER A 82 -7.55 8.19 -1.39
CA SER A 82 -8.20 7.34 -2.42
C SER A 82 -8.77 8.13 -3.60
N TYR A 83 -9.09 9.43 -3.42
CA TYR A 83 -9.69 10.26 -4.46
C TYR A 83 -8.62 10.76 -5.43
N ILE A 84 -8.42 10.02 -6.52
CA ILE A 84 -7.45 10.34 -7.57
C ILE A 84 -7.84 11.67 -8.24
N PRO A 85 -6.99 12.72 -8.18
CA PRO A 85 -7.24 13.99 -8.86
C PRO A 85 -6.98 13.87 -10.37
N THR A 86 -7.66 14.69 -11.16
CA THR A 86 -7.32 14.88 -12.59
C THR A 86 -6.06 15.73 -12.70
N LEU A 87 -4.94 15.12 -13.12
CA LEU A 87 -3.65 15.78 -13.31
C LEU A 87 -3.33 15.89 -14.81
N GLN A 88 -3.11 17.10 -15.33
CA GLN A 88 -2.91 17.34 -16.78
C GLN A 88 -1.89 18.45 -17.05
N ASN A 89 -0.99 18.30 -18.03
CA ASN A 89 -0.02 19.33 -18.42
C ASN A 89 0.77 19.91 -17.21
N LEU A 90 1.28 19.03 -16.34
CA LEU A 90 2.05 19.44 -15.16
C LEU A 90 3.55 19.36 -15.43
N ILE A 91 4.27 20.39 -14.99
CA ILE A 91 5.74 20.42 -15.03
C ILE A 91 6.26 20.16 -13.63
N PHE A 92 7.09 19.12 -13.49
CA PHE A 92 7.74 18.74 -12.23
C PHE A 92 9.25 18.86 -12.37
N ASP A 93 9.91 19.44 -11.37
CA ASP A 93 11.29 19.95 -11.48
C ASP A 93 11.99 19.90 -10.10
N ASN A 94 12.80 18.87 -9.86
CA ASN A 94 13.59 18.69 -8.63
C ASN A 94 12.78 18.73 -7.30
N ASN A 95 11.54 18.23 -7.29
CA ASN A 95 10.80 17.95 -6.05
C ASN A 95 11.31 16.65 -5.40
N SER A 96 11.04 16.40 -4.11
CA SER A 96 11.49 15.16 -3.44
C SER A 96 10.59 14.67 -2.29
N ALA A 97 10.49 13.34 -2.11
CA ALA A 97 9.90 12.70 -0.93
C ALA A 97 10.20 11.19 -0.83
N GLN A 98 10.21 10.64 0.40
CA GLN A 98 10.25 9.20 0.74
C GLN A 98 9.43 8.34 -0.24
N PHE A 99 8.18 8.72 -0.48
CA PHE A 99 7.18 7.87 -1.10
C PHE A 99 6.69 8.35 -2.48
N SER A 100 7.50 9.19 -3.16
CA SER A 100 7.44 9.64 -4.58
C SER A 100 7.73 11.14 -4.66
N ASP A 101 8.76 11.51 -5.42
CA ASP A 101 9.23 12.89 -5.58
C ASP A 101 8.14 13.89 -6.00
N ASN A 102 7.21 13.45 -6.84
CA ASN A 102 6.25 14.35 -7.47
C ASN A 102 4.83 14.12 -6.96
N VAL A 103 4.28 12.92 -7.17
CA VAL A 103 2.87 12.63 -6.89
C VAL A 103 2.74 11.31 -6.15
N ALA A 104 2.02 11.30 -5.02
CA ALA A 104 1.79 10.12 -4.21
C ALA A 104 0.36 10.01 -3.66
N SER A 105 -0.01 8.78 -3.31
CA SER A 105 -1.08 8.44 -2.37
C SER A 105 -0.57 7.34 -1.43
N TYR A 106 -1.19 7.16 -0.26
CA TYR A 106 -0.76 6.14 0.69
C TYR A 106 -1.03 4.71 0.19
N GLY A 107 -0.29 3.73 0.73
CA GLY A 107 -0.57 2.32 0.51
C GLY A 107 -1.97 1.94 1.01
N VAL A 108 -2.77 1.29 0.17
CA VAL A 108 -4.17 0.89 0.46
C VAL A 108 -4.40 -0.60 0.42
N LYS A 109 -3.63 -1.34 -0.39
CA LYS A 109 -3.81 -2.76 -0.70
C LYS A 109 -2.48 -3.49 -0.55
N ILE A 110 -2.54 -4.81 -0.42
CA ILE A 110 -1.36 -5.69 -0.51
C ILE A 110 -1.67 -6.73 -1.59
N LYS A 111 -0.84 -6.82 -2.62
CA LYS A 111 -1.00 -7.82 -3.70
C LYS A 111 0.10 -8.87 -3.64
N GLN A 112 -0.17 -10.06 -4.18
CA GLN A 112 0.90 -11.01 -4.47
C GLN A 112 1.78 -10.45 -5.58
N LEU A 113 3.09 -10.65 -5.49
CA LEU A 113 4.03 -10.35 -6.55
C LEU A 113 4.39 -11.66 -7.28
N LEU A 114 4.28 -11.66 -8.62
CA LEU A 114 4.51 -12.83 -9.50
C LEU A 114 5.71 -12.67 -10.44
N GLY A 115 6.26 -11.46 -10.55
CA GLY A 115 7.41 -11.08 -11.37
C GLY A 115 7.99 -9.77 -10.84
N SER A 116 8.68 -8.98 -11.67
CA SER A 116 9.15 -7.64 -11.26
C SER A 116 7.99 -6.69 -10.91
N ASP A 117 6.98 -6.63 -11.79
CA ASP A 117 5.88 -5.66 -11.72
C ASP A 117 4.49 -6.33 -11.78
N GLN A 118 4.43 -7.63 -12.03
CA GLN A 118 3.17 -8.38 -12.16
C GLN A 118 2.60 -8.70 -10.78
N THR A 119 1.38 -8.23 -10.51
CA THR A 119 0.71 -8.41 -9.23
C THR A 119 -0.70 -9.00 -9.36
N GLN A 120 -1.19 -9.70 -8.32
CA GLN A 120 -2.56 -10.22 -8.27
C GLN A 120 -3.22 -10.09 -6.89
N ASP A 121 -4.54 -9.86 -6.90
CA ASP A 121 -5.37 -9.67 -5.71
C ASP A 121 -5.81 -10.97 -5.01
N ILE A 122 -5.72 -12.13 -5.68
CA ILE A 122 -6.09 -13.43 -5.09
C ILE A 122 -4.82 -14.24 -4.84
N VAL A 123 -4.43 -14.37 -3.57
CA VAL A 123 -3.33 -15.26 -3.17
C VAL A 123 -3.90 -16.64 -2.89
N LYS A 124 -3.56 -17.62 -3.75
CA LYS A 124 -3.90 -19.03 -3.56
C LYS A 124 -2.63 -19.88 -3.62
N LEU A 125 -2.28 -20.51 -2.50
CA LEU A 125 -1.13 -21.40 -2.39
C LEU A 125 -1.61 -22.86 -2.45
N GLU A 126 -1.06 -23.63 -3.37
CA GLU A 126 -1.43 -25.03 -3.63
C GLU A 126 -0.40 -26.01 -3.09
N ASN A 127 -0.82 -27.26 -2.84
CA ASN A 127 0.07 -28.39 -2.51
C ASN A 127 0.93 -28.19 -1.24
N ILE A 128 0.54 -27.27 -0.34
CA ILE A 128 1.37 -26.84 0.79
C ILE A 128 1.41 -27.93 1.89
N PRO A 129 2.59 -28.33 2.39
CA PRO A 129 2.69 -29.20 3.55
C PRO A 129 2.23 -28.47 4.83
N SER A 130 1.49 -29.18 5.70
CA SER A 130 1.27 -28.67 7.05
C SER A 130 2.49 -28.97 7.93
N GLY A 131 3.02 -27.94 8.60
CA GLY A 131 4.07 -28.12 9.61
C GLY A 131 5.51 -28.09 9.10
N LEU A 132 5.72 -28.14 7.79
CA LEU A 132 7.02 -27.97 7.12
C LEU A 132 7.16 -26.55 6.52
N LYS A 133 8.34 -26.16 6.05
CA LYS A 133 8.53 -24.87 5.36
C LYS A 133 7.85 -24.88 3.98
N ILE A 134 7.58 -23.70 3.43
CA ILE A 134 7.21 -23.56 2.02
C ILE A 134 8.41 -23.87 1.12
N ASP A 135 8.19 -24.67 0.07
CA ASP A 135 9.24 -25.11 -0.87
C ASP A 135 9.62 -24.01 -1.89
N GLN A 136 8.81 -22.94 -1.98
CA GLN A 136 8.98 -21.80 -2.88
C GLN A 136 8.74 -20.50 -2.11
N PRO A 137 9.55 -19.44 -2.32
CA PRO A 137 9.29 -18.12 -1.76
C PRO A 137 7.91 -17.57 -2.17
N ILE A 138 7.29 -16.78 -1.28
CA ILE A 138 6.09 -16.01 -1.61
C ILE A 138 6.35 -14.52 -1.38
N SER A 139 6.21 -13.74 -2.45
CA SER A 139 6.48 -12.30 -2.46
C SER A 139 5.18 -11.50 -2.54
N PHE A 140 5.19 -10.33 -1.92
CA PHE A 140 4.06 -9.40 -1.89
C PHE A 140 4.55 -7.96 -2.02
N ALA A 141 3.69 -7.08 -2.51
CA ALA A 141 3.94 -5.65 -2.59
C ALA A 141 2.80 -4.85 -1.93
N VAL A 142 3.15 -3.76 -1.25
CA VAL A 142 2.18 -2.73 -0.83
C VAL A 142 1.92 -1.81 -2.01
N VAL A 143 0.66 -1.59 -2.36
CA VAL A 143 0.29 -0.76 -3.52
C VAL A 143 -0.70 0.35 -3.17
N ASN A 144 -0.67 1.43 -3.95
CA ASN A 144 -1.61 2.56 -3.84
C ASN A 144 -2.95 2.26 -4.54
N VAL A 145 -3.83 3.27 -4.64
CA VAL A 145 -5.15 3.08 -5.28
C VAL A 145 -5.06 2.77 -6.78
N GLU A 146 -4.00 3.25 -7.45
CA GLU A 146 -3.67 2.98 -8.85
C GLU A 146 -2.92 1.65 -9.06
N ASP A 147 -2.79 0.83 -8.00
CA ASP A 147 -2.03 -0.43 -7.97
C ASP A 147 -0.51 -0.31 -8.24
N LYS A 148 0.06 0.91 -8.12
CA LYS A 148 1.51 1.14 -8.17
C LYS A 148 2.17 0.70 -6.86
N ILE A 149 3.34 0.06 -6.95
CA ILE A 149 4.14 -0.35 -5.79
C ILE A 149 4.61 0.90 -5.03
N MET A 150 4.33 0.95 -3.73
CA MET A 150 4.76 2.02 -2.85
C MET A 150 6.13 1.68 -2.30
N LEU A 151 7.18 2.29 -2.86
CA LEU A 151 8.59 2.10 -2.50
C LEU A 151 8.86 2.51 -1.04
N ALA A 152 8.57 1.62 -0.09
CA ALA A 152 8.56 1.91 1.33
C ALA A 152 9.79 1.37 2.07
N ASP A 153 10.35 2.25 2.91
CA ASP A 153 11.49 2.12 3.81
C ASP A 153 11.48 0.91 4.75
N SER A 154 12.70 0.58 5.18
CA SER A 154 13.13 -0.56 6.01
C SER A 154 12.62 -0.60 7.46
N GLU A 155 11.74 0.31 7.87
CA GLU A 155 11.05 0.20 9.17
C GLU A 155 9.65 -0.43 9.05
N ASN A 156 9.06 -0.43 7.86
CA ASN A 156 7.75 -1.04 7.64
C ASN A 156 7.85 -2.55 7.45
N SER A 157 6.78 -3.30 7.71
CA SER A 157 6.77 -4.76 7.59
C SER A 157 5.42 -5.33 7.17
N LEU A 158 5.47 -6.46 6.47
CA LEU A 158 4.32 -7.35 6.27
C LEU A 158 4.32 -8.45 7.34
N ARG A 159 3.13 -8.80 7.83
CA ARG A 159 2.92 -9.88 8.80
C ARG A 159 1.75 -10.78 8.42
N ILE A 160 1.95 -12.08 8.51
CA ILE A 160 0.92 -13.11 8.28
C ILE A 160 0.39 -13.65 9.61
N TYR A 161 -0.92 -13.76 9.72
CA TYR A 161 -1.65 -14.25 10.89
C TYR A 161 -2.53 -15.45 10.50
N ALA A 162 -2.58 -16.47 11.37
CA ALA A 162 -3.64 -17.46 11.35
C ALA A 162 -4.94 -16.84 11.90
N ILE A 163 -6.05 -16.96 11.16
CA ILE A 163 -7.34 -16.30 11.50
C ILE A 163 -8.54 -17.26 11.57
N GLN A 164 -8.29 -18.57 11.50
CA GLN A 164 -9.34 -19.59 11.50
C GLN A 164 -9.03 -20.68 12.53
N SER A 165 -10.04 -21.18 13.23
CA SER A 165 -9.85 -22.31 14.17
C SER A 165 -9.24 -23.51 13.45
N GLY A 166 -8.31 -24.19 14.13
CA GLY A 166 -7.52 -25.28 13.53
C GLY A 166 -6.40 -24.85 12.57
N THR A 167 -6.17 -23.54 12.38
CA THR A 167 -5.01 -23.02 11.61
C THR A 167 -3.93 -22.44 12.52
N GLY A 168 -2.68 -22.45 12.05
CA GLY A 168 -1.53 -21.89 12.75
C GLY A 168 -0.41 -21.51 11.79
N ILE A 169 0.56 -20.72 12.25
CA ILE A 169 1.70 -20.29 11.43
C ILE A 169 2.96 -20.15 12.29
N LYS A 170 4.11 -20.58 11.78
CA LYS A 170 5.41 -20.55 12.48
C LYS A 170 6.56 -20.20 11.52
N GLY A 171 7.75 -20.01 12.07
CA GLY A 171 8.93 -19.56 11.33
C GLY A 171 8.89 -18.07 11.05
N GLN A 172 9.29 -17.66 9.85
CA GLN A 172 9.19 -16.26 9.41
C GLN A 172 7.72 -15.88 9.19
N THR A 173 7.13 -15.21 10.17
CA THR A 173 5.74 -14.70 10.12
C THR A 173 5.67 -13.20 9.84
N THR A 174 6.79 -12.50 9.92
CA THR A 174 6.94 -11.05 9.66
C THR A 174 8.17 -10.81 8.81
N VAL A 175 8.10 -9.91 7.84
CA VAL A 175 9.18 -9.53 6.92
C VAL A 175 9.15 -8.02 6.73
N VAL A 176 10.30 -7.37 6.88
CA VAL A 176 10.47 -5.92 6.64
C VAL A 176 10.30 -5.63 5.14
N LEU A 177 9.74 -4.46 4.80
CA LEU A 177 9.64 -4.00 3.42
C LEU A 177 11.01 -3.56 2.90
N GLU A 178 11.35 -4.04 1.71
CA GLU A 178 12.48 -3.58 0.91
C GLU A 178 11.92 -3.08 -0.42
N ASN A 179 12.10 -1.79 -0.71
CA ASN A 179 11.54 -1.11 -1.88
C ASN A 179 10.02 -1.36 -2.05
N GLY A 180 9.25 -1.37 -0.94
CA GLY A 180 7.81 -1.62 -0.97
C GLY A 180 7.36 -3.07 -1.10
N THR A 181 8.32 -4.00 -1.20
CA THR A 181 8.06 -5.45 -1.34
C THR A 181 8.53 -6.23 -0.12
N ALA A 182 7.99 -7.42 0.10
CA ALA A 182 8.48 -8.35 1.12
C ALA A 182 8.36 -9.80 0.63
N THR A 183 9.43 -10.58 0.82
CA THR A 183 9.52 -11.97 0.39
C THR A 183 9.67 -12.90 1.59
N PHE A 184 8.72 -13.81 1.74
CA PHE A 184 8.71 -14.83 2.78
C PHE A 184 9.35 -16.11 2.24
N THR A 185 10.39 -16.62 2.92
CA THR A 185 11.13 -17.84 2.52
C THR A 185 11.16 -18.91 3.62
N GLN A 186 11.03 -18.52 4.90
CA GLN A 186 11.12 -19.43 6.05
C GLN A 186 9.77 -19.60 6.78
N THR A 187 8.66 -19.41 6.07
CA THR A 187 7.29 -19.53 6.62
C THR A 187 6.81 -20.99 6.61
N THR A 188 6.09 -21.37 7.65
CA THR A 188 5.34 -22.62 7.73
C THR A 188 3.88 -22.34 8.06
N PHE A 189 2.98 -22.76 7.18
CA PHE A 189 1.55 -22.79 7.44
C PHE A 189 1.16 -24.12 8.12
N ILE A 190 0.09 -24.12 8.93
CA ILE A 190 -0.37 -25.29 9.70
C ILE A 190 -1.90 -25.39 9.62
N ALA A 191 -2.41 -26.51 9.12
CA ALA A 191 -3.80 -26.96 9.33
C ALA A 191 -3.83 -28.49 9.25
N ALA A 192 -4.97 -29.14 9.50
CA ALA A 192 -5.06 -30.57 9.23
C ALA A 192 -4.68 -30.87 7.75
N PRO A 193 -3.83 -31.89 7.47
CA PRO A 193 -3.50 -32.29 6.11
C PRO A 193 -4.74 -32.53 5.25
N GLY A 194 -4.67 -32.17 3.97
CA GLY A 194 -5.81 -32.24 3.04
C GLY A 194 -6.84 -31.10 3.14
N VAL A 195 -6.72 -30.17 4.11
CA VAL A 195 -7.67 -29.03 4.22
C VAL A 195 -7.48 -28.04 3.07
N ALA A 196 -8.51 -27.90 2.25
CA ALA A 196 -8.61 -26.86 1.23
C ALA A 196 -9.06 -25.50 1.81
N ASN A 197 -8.62 -24.41 1.19
CA ASN A 197 -9.07 -23.03 1.43
C ASN A 197 -8.96 -22.58 2.91
N ALA A 198 -7.92 -23.04 3.62
CA ALA A 198 -7.54 -22.48 4.91
C ALA A 198 -7.13 -21.00 4.75
N ARG A 199 -7.56 -20.13 5.66
CA ARG A 199 -7.39 -18.67 5.50
C ARG A 199 -6.38 -18.10 6.49
N TYR A 200 -5.45 -17.33 5.95
CA TYR A 200 -4.49 -16.52 6.68
C TYR A 200 -4.63 -15.06 6.25
N LEU A 201 -4.43 -14.15 7.19
CA LEU A 201 -4.50 -12.71 6.95
C LEU A 201 -3.09 -12.14 6.83
N LEU A 202 -2.83 -11.42 5.75
CA LEU A 202 -1.63 -10.63 5.52
C LEU A 202 -1.96 -9.15 5.78
N ARG A 203 -1.17 -8.49 6.64
CA ARG A 203 -1.23 -7.04 6.90
C ARG A 203 0.11 -6.37 6.73
N SER A 204 0.10 -5.07 6.49
CA SER A 204 1.27 -4.19 6.45
C SER A 204 1.23 -3.21 7.63
N SER A 205 2.37 -2.82 8.20
CA SER A 205 2.42 -1.69 9.14
C SER A 205 2.15 -0.34 8.46
N SER A 206 2.43 -0.20 7.16
CA SER A 206 2.32 1.07 6.43
C SER A 206 0.90 1.46 6.02
N ILE A 207 -0.06 0.54 6.07
CA ILE A 207 -1.44 0.79 5.64
C ILE A 207 -2.27 1.27 6.83
N ASN A 208 -2.83 2.48 6.75
CA ASN A 208 -3.77 2.97 7.76
C ASN A 208 -5.17 2.35 7.56
N TYR A 209 -5.35 1.12 8.08
CA TYR A 209 -6.59 0.34 7.99
C TYR A 209 -7.86 1.13 8.31
N LYS A 210 -7.81 2.05 9.30
CA LYS A 210 -8.96 2.88 9.67
C LYS A 210 -9.30 3.90 8.58
N ALA A 211 -8.30 4.62 8.06
CA ALA A 211 -8.51 5.57 6.97
C ALA A 211 -9.04 4.89 5.70
N VAL A 212 -8.49 3.73 5.33
CA VAL A 212 -8.91 2.98 4.13
C VAL A 212 -10.36 2.47 4.26
N GLN A 213 -10.74 1.93 5.42
CA GLN A 213 -12.12 1.49 5.67
C GLN A 213 -13.14 2.64 5.61
N VAL A 214 -12.73 3.84 6.01
CA VAL A 214 -13.56 5.05 6.07
C VAL A 214 -13.75 5.72 4.70
N ILE A 215 -13.09 5.28 3.62
CA ILE A 215 -13.19 5.99 2.32
C ILE A 215 -14.01 5.24 1.26
N ASP A 216 -13.90 3.90 1.17
CA ASP A 216 -14.50 3.15 0.04
C ASP A 216 -15.53 2.07 0.44
N SER A 217 -16.04 2.10 1.67
CA SER A 217 -17.18 1.26 2.12
C SER A 217 -17.06 -0.27 1.91
N VAL A 218 -15.83 -0.84 1.85
CA VAL A 218 -15.38 -2.22 2.23
C VAL A 218 -14.15 -2.68 1.40
N LYS A 219 -13.32 -3.54 2.02
CA LYS A 219 -12.36 -4.54 1.44
C LYS A 219 -10.91 -4.20 1.04
N TYR A 220 -10.44 -2.96 0.88
CA TYR A 220 -9.14 -2.76 0.22
C TYR A 220 -7.87 -3.19 1.01
N ALA A 221 -7.87 -3.14 2.35
CA ALA A 221 -6.61 -3.25 3.13
C ALA A 221 -6.20 -4.65 3.64
N ASP A 222 -7.16 -5.58 3.82
CA ASP A 222 -6.93 -6.89 4.45
C ASP A 222 -6.76 -7.99 3.39
N GLN A 223 -5.52 -8.41 3.14
CA GLN A 223 -5.24 -9.41 2.11
C GLN A 223 -5.33 -10.84 2.66
N ILE A 224 -6.12 -11.71 2.02
CA ILE A 224 -6.34 -13.09 2.47
C ILE A 224 -5.53 -14.07 1.63
N ILE A 225 -4.56 -14.71 2.27
CA ILE A 225 -3.83 -15.86 1.73
C ILE A 225 -4.71 -17.10 1.93
N ARG A 226 -5.10 -17.74 0.83
CA ARG A 226 -5.82 -19.02 0.83
C ARG A 226 -4.84 -20.15 0.61
N VAL A 227 -4.79 -21.11 1.53
CA VAL A 227 -3.88 -22.26 1.47
C VAL A 227 -4.67 -23.54 1.29
N ASN A 228 -4.32 -24.29 0.24
CA ASN A 228 -4.74 -25.67 0.04
C ASN A 228 -3.63 -26.59 0.55
N PHE A 229 -3.88 -27.25 1.67
CA PHE A 229 -2.96 -28.23 2.24
C PHE A 229 -3.05 -29.55 1.51
N ARG A 230 -1.89 -30.12 1.18
CA ARG A 230 -1.80 -31.51 0.72
C ARG A 230 -1.94 -32.48 1.89
N TRP A 231 -2.17 -33.75 1.57
CA TRP A 231 -1.90 -34.85 2.50
C TRP A 231 -0.37 -35.03 2.68
N CYS A 232 0.02 -35.72 3.75
CA CYS A 232 1.40 -36.11 3.93
C CYS A 232 1.81 -37.14 2.84
N LYS A 233 3.03 -37.03 2.34
CA LYS A 233 3.57 -37.85 1.23
C LYS A 233 4.30 -39.09 1.75
N PRO A 234 4.61 -40.10 0.91
CA PRO A 234 5.59 -41.13 1.26
C PRO A 234 6.91 -40.49 1.70
N GLY A 235 7.48 -40.97 2.81
CA GLY A 235 8.59 -40.29 3.50
C GLY A 235 8.16 -39.26 4.56
N GLU A 236 6.86 -39.07 4.78
CA GLU A 236 6.31 -38.26 5.86
C GLU A 236 5.29 -39.05 6.71
N VAL A 237 5.22 -38.73 7.99
CA VAL A 237 4.20 -39.23 8.93
C VAL A 237 3.28 -38.09 9.37
N GLN A 238 1.97 -38.36 9.44
CA GLN A 238 1.01 -37.42 10.03
C GLN A 238 0.96 -37.60 11.55
N ILE A 239 1.18 -36.52 12.30
CA ILE A 239 1.00 -36.47 13.75
C ILE A 239 0.08 -35.30 14.07
N GLY A 240 -1.18 -35.60 14.41
CA GLY A 240 -2.23 -34.60 14.57
C GLY A 240 -2.46 -33.77 13.30
N SER A 241 -2.30 -32.46 13.41
CA SER A 241 -2.48 -31.49 12.31
C SER A 241 -1.18 -31.18 11.55
N LEU A 242 -0.16 -32.04 11.60
CA LEU A 242 1.18 -31.77 11.05
C LEU A 242 1.70 -32.97 10.26
N CYS A 243 2.42 -32.71 9.17
CA CYS A 243 3.29 -33.68 8.51
C CYS A 243 4.72 -33.50 9.05
N TYR A 244 5.39 -34.61 9.35
CA TYR A 244 6.80 -34.68 9.73
C TYR A 244 7.54 -35.55 8.73
N THR A 245 8.74 -35.15 8.31
CA THR A 245 9.64 -36.04 7.54
C THR A 245 10.15 -37.15 8.43
N CYS A 246 10.15 -38.38 7.91
CA CYS A 246 10.70 -39.58 8.56
C CYS A 246 12.22 -39.70 8.37
#